data_AF-A0A4R3MMV8-F1
#
_entry.id   AF-A0A4R3MMV8-F1
#
_cell.length_a   1.000
_cell.length_b   1.000
_cell.length_c   1.000
_cell.angle_alpha   90.00
_cell.angle_beta   90.00
_cell.angle_gamma   90.00
#
_symmetry.space_group_name_H-M   'P 1'
#
loop_
_entity.id
_entity.type
_entity.pdbx_description
1 polymer ?
#
loop_
_entity_poly.entity_id
_entity_poly.type
_entity_poly.pdbx_seq_one_letter_code
_entity_poly.pdbx_strand_id
1 'polypeptide(L)'
;MRRRNSNWNPENLDMLRELEEEIQQYFLNSRRGCPSKPDFELILKKLFWLLGQLFNSVDGITDLLEDENFGLEEIKTEVANIESIVENFDLEVVTELLESVIELLEDENFGLEEIKTEVANIESIVENLDFDFSEVIELLENIIEFLDDEGLAGIAENVEDILELLEDEDFGLAEIKTEVANIEAIVEDEGFGLEAIAEDVEDILELLEDEDFGLAEIKTEVANIEAIVEDEEFGLAAISAEVVALGAEIAGISVQIGDLEDIIEGLEETVDELEGTVNTILGIVEDILAIVDIL
;
A
#
# COMPACT_ATOMS: atom_id res chain seq x y z
N MET A 1 41.33 37.16 -99.45
CA MET A 1 42.29 36.67 -100.49
C MET A 1 43.51 37.60 -100.49
N ARG A 2 44.70 37.14 -100.05
CA ARG A 2 45.93 37.97 -100.09
C ARG A 2 46.47 38.00 -101.53
N ARG A 3 46.49 39.18 -102.17
CA ARG A 3 47.23 39.35 -103.43
C ARG A 3 48.73 39.30 -103.10
N ARG A 4 49.44 38.23 -103.50
CA ARG A 4 50.90 38.22 -103.56
C ARG A 4 51.29 39.12 -104.74
N ASN A 5 51.53 40.39 -104.48
CA ASN A 5 51.85 41.38 -105.51
C ASN A 5 53.27 41.95 -105.38
N SER A 6 54.20 41.19 -104.79
CA SER A 6 55.62 41.50 -104.98
C SER A 6 56.05 40.89 -106.30
N ASN A 7 56.23 41.71 -107.34
CA ASN A 7 56.77 41.29 -108.64
C ASN A 7 58.26 40.89 -108.57
N TRP A 8 58.79 40.72 -107.35
CA TRP A 8 60.16 40.33 -107.06
C TRP A 8 60.34 38.83 -107.25
N ASN A 9 61.18 38.43 -108.21
CA ASN A 9 61.62 37.03 -108.32
C ASN A 9 62.61 36.74 -107.18
N PRO A 10 62.31 35.81 -106.25
CA PRO A 10 63.24 35.45 -105.17
C PRO A 10 64.59 34.92 -105.68
N GLU A 11 64.70 34.40 -106.90
CA GLU A 11 65.98 33.99 -107.50
C GLU A 11 66.96 35.17 -107.70
N ASN A 12 66.47 36.41 -107.78
CA ASN A 12 67.33 37.60 -107.85
C ASN A 12 68.22 37.78 -106.60
N LEU A 13 67.77 37.31 -105.43
CA LEU A 13 68.55 37.34 -104.19
C LEU A 13 69.75 36.37 -104.24
N ASP A 14 69.54 35.18 -104.81
CA ASP A 14 70.61 34.20 -104.99
C ASP A 14 71.61 34.68 -106.05
N MET A 15 71.12 35.27 -107.15
CA MET A 15 71.98 35.91 -108.16
C MET A 15 72.79 37.10 -107.60
N LEU A 16 72.24 37.89 -106.67
CA LEU A 16 72.98 38.97 -105.99
C LEU A 16 74.12 38.42 -105.12
N ARG A 17 73.86 37.34 -104.37
CA ARG A 17 74.87 36.68 -103.54
C ARG A 17 75.99 36.09 -104.40
N GLU A 18 75.63 35.42 -105.48
CA GLU A 18 76.59 34.83 -106.41
C GLU A 18 77.45 35.94 -107.08
N LEU A 19 76.83 37.06 -107.44
CA LEU A 19 77.52 38.23 -107.97
C LEU A 19 78.47 38.87 -106.95
N GLU A 20 78.08 38.93 -105.68
CA GLU A 20 78.93 39.43 -104.59
C GLU A 20 80.20 38.57 -104.44
N GLU A 21 80.05 37.25 -104.47
CA GLU A 21 81.17 36.31 -104.43
C GLU A 21 82.09 36.45 -105.65
N GLU A 22 81.52 36.61 -106.85
CA GLU A 22 82.27 36.87 -108.08
C GLU A 22 83.09 38.18 -107.99
N ILE A 23 82.52 39.25 -107.43
CA ILE A 23 83.21 40.54 -107.19
C ILE A 23 84.35 40.36 -106.19
N GLN A 24 84.10 39.70 -105.07
CA GLN A 24 85.11 39.50 -104.01
C GLN A 24 86.29 38.68 -104.53
N GLN A 25 86.02 37.60 -105.29
CA GLN A 25 87.06 36.79 -105.94
C GLN A 25 87.86 37.58 -106.98
N TYR A 26 87.20 38.45 -107.75
CA TYR A 26 87.88 39.32 -108.72
C TYR A 26 88.93 40.23 -108.06
N PHE A 27 88.58 40.86 -106.92
CA PHE A 27 89.52 41.71 -106.17
C PHE A 27 90.65 40.93 -105.51
N LEU A 28 90.38 39.73 -104.98
CA LEU A 28 91.39 38.86 -104.35
C LEU A 28 92.43 38.37 -105.36
N ASN A 29 91.99 37.91 -106.53
CA ASN A 29 92.88 37.41 -107.59
C ASN A 29 93.69 38.52 -108.26
N SER A 30 93.14 39.74 -108.31
CA SER A 30 93.84 40.91 -108.84
C SER A 30 95.08 41.31 -108.04
N ARG A 31 95.13 41.04 -106.73
CA ARG A 31 96.28 41.33 -105.84
C ARG A 31 97.38 40.27 -105.83
N ARG A 32 97.10 39.01 -106.22
CA ARG A 32 98.04 37.87 -106.07
C ARG A 32 98.83 37.48 -107.31
N GLY A 33 98.66 38.17 -108.44
CA GLY A 33 99.40 37.86 -109.68
C GLY A 33 99.08 36.48 -110.27
N CYS A 34 97.88 35.94 -110.00
CA CYS A 34 97.42 34.66 -110.54
C CYS A 34 96.98 34.78 -112.02
N PRO A 35 97.17 33.73 -112.84
CA PRO A 35 96.92 33.78 -114.28
C PRO A 35 95.43 33.74 -114.68
N SER A 36 94.50 33.45 -113.76
CA SER A 36 93.06 33.54 -114.01
C SER A 36 92.42 34.69 -113.23
N LYS A 37 92.15 35.82 -113.89
CA LYS A 37 91.30 36.88 -113.34
C LYS A 37 89.89 36.75 -113.92
N PRO A 38 88.81 36.79 -113.10
CA PRO A 38 87.42 36.83 -113.59
C PRO A 38 87.18 38.05 -114.50
N ASP A 39 86.14 38.02 -115.36
CA ASP A 39 85.84 39.13 -116.28
C ASP A 39 84.95 40.19 -115.62
N PHE A 40 85.51 41.38 -115.37
CA PHE A 40 84.83 42.49 -114.68
C PHE A 40 83.62 43.04 -115.45
N GLU A 41 83.61 42.94 -116.79
CA GLU A 41 82.51 43.49 -117.58
C GLU A 41 81.23 42.65 -117.41
N LEU A 42 81.37 41.33 -117.29
CA LEU A 42 80.23 40.43 -117.07
C LEU A 42 79.57 40.68 -115.71
N ILE A 43 80.38 40.93 -114.69
CA ILE A 43 79.95 41.27 -113.34
C ILE A 43 79.12 42.57 -113.34
N LEU A 44 79.59 43.62 -114.03
CA LEU A 44 78.87 44.89 -114.12
C LEU A 44 77.49 44.77 -114.80
N LYS A 45 77.38 43.93 -115.84
CA LYS A 45 76.10 43.69 -116.54
C LYS A 45 75.09 42.96 -115.67
N LYS A 46 75.52 41.94 -114.93
CA LYS A 46 74.68 41.24 -113.95
C LYS A 46 74.17 42.21 -112.87
N LEU A 47 75.04 43.11 -112.39
CA LEU A 47 74.69 44.10 -111.37
C LEU A 47 73.61 45.08 -111.87
N PHE A 48 73.78 45.62 -113.07
CA PHE A 48 72.81 46.56 -113.65
C PHE A 48 71.43 45.93 -113.89
N TRP A 49 71.37 44.66 -114.30
CA TRP A 49 70.11 43.95 -114.51
C TRP A 49 69.36 43.73 -113.19
N LEU A 50 70.07 43.28 -112.14
CA LEU A 50 69.49 43.09 -110.80
C LEU A 50 69.02 44.40 -110.19
N LEU A 51 69.77 45.50 -110.40
CA LEU A 51 69.35 46.83 -109.98
C LEU A 51 68.02 47.24 -110.64
N GLY A 52 67.86 46.98 -111.94
CA GLY A 52 66.63 47.27 -112.68
C GLY A 52 65.40 46.50 -112.17
N GLN A 53 65.56 45.23 -111.79
CA GLN A 53 64.48 44.44 -111.19
C GLN A 53 64.06 45.01 -109.83
N LEU A 54 65.01 45.53 -109.05
CA LEU A 54 64.75 46.03 -107.71
C LEU A 54 63.96 47.34 -107.77
N PHE A 55 64.29 48.23 -108.71
CA PHE A 55 63.51 49.44 -108.95
C PHE A 55 62.05 49.15 -109.30
N ASN A 56 61.77 48.20 -110.21
CA ASN A 56 60.39 47.87 -110.58
C ASN A 56 59.56 47.30 -109.42
N SER A 57 60.19 46.50 -108.55
CA SER A 57 59.46 45.92 -107.41
C SER A 57 59.22 46.92 -106.30
N VAL A 58 60.12 47.91 -106.13
CA VAL A 58 59.92 49.04 -105.23
C VAL A 58 58.75 49.89 -105.74
N ASP A 59 58.69 50.19 -107.04
CA ASP A 59 57.58 50.96 -107.65
C ASP A 59 56.21 50.35 -107.34
N GLY A 60 56.06 49.03 -107.50
CA GLY A 60 54.78 48.36 -107.22
C GLY A 60 54.39 48.31 -105.73
N ILE A 61 55.34 48.45 -104.80
CA ILE A 61 55.04 48.62 -103.37
C ILE A 61 54.63 50.07 -103.09
N THR A 62 55.29 51.03 -103.73
CA THR A 62 54.95 52.45 -103.65
C THR A 62 53.50 52.67 -104.07
N ASP A 63 53.08 52.11 -105.20
CA ASP A 63 51.68 52.20 -105.67
C ASP A 63 50.65 51.66 -104.66
N LEU A 64 50.98 50.58 -103.92
CA LEU A 64 50.08 50.00 -102.91
C LEU A 64 50.04 50.82 -101.62
N LEU A 65 51.16 51.46 -101.26
CA LEU A 65 51.24 52.32 -100.08
C LEU A 65 50.62 53.71 -100.34
N GLU A 66 50.57 54.13 -101.61
CA GLU A 66 49.91 55.37 -102.03
C GLU A 66 48.40 55.19 -102.31
N ASP A 67 47.87 53.96 -102.29
CA ASP A 67 46.42 53.69 -102.33
C ASP A 67 45.78 53.94 -100.96
N GLU A 68 45.11 55.09 -100.81
CA GLU A 68 44.41 55.52 -99.60
C GLU A 68 43.31 54.54 -99.10
N ASN A 69 42.86 53.60 -99.94
CA ASN A 69 41.78 52.68 -99.63
C ASN A 69 42.24 51.25 -99.28
N PHE A 70 43.54 50.99 -99.23
CA PHE A 70 44.05 49.65 -98.96
C PHE A 70 43.77 49.22 -97.49
N GLY A 71 42.75 48.36 -97.28
CA GLY A 71 42.46 47.68 -96.01
C GLY A 71 41.50 48.37 -95.04
N LEU A 72 41.11 49.63 -95.28
CA LEU A 72 40.29 50.42 -94.34
C LEU A 72 38.79 50.07 -94.40
N GLU A 73 38.25 49.71 -95.56
CA GLU A 73 36.81 49.45 -95.75
C GLU A 73 36.32 48.16 -95.05
N GLU A 74 37.15 47.12 -94.99
CA GLU A 74 36.82 45.86 -94.31
C GLU A 74 36.70 46.08 -92.79
N ILE A 75 37.64 46.84 -92.20
CA ILE A 75 37.66 47.17 -90.77
C ILE A 75 36.43 48.00 -90.39
N LYS A 76 36.07 49.02 -91.18
CA LYS A 76 34.87 49.83 -90.93
C LYS A 76 33.59 48.98 -90.87
N THR A 77 33.50 47.96 -91.72
CA THR A 77 32.33 47.09 -91.79
C THR A 77 32.21 46.19 -90.54
N GLU A 78 33.32 45.63 -90.05
CA GLU A 78 33.30 44.81 -88.83
C GLU A 78 32.97 45.62 -87.58
N VAL A 79 33.52 46.84 -87.47
CA VAL A 79 33.27 47.74 -86.33
C VAL A 79 31.78 48.11 -86.22
N ALA A 80 31.13 48.44 -87.34
CA ALA A 80 29.70 48.78 -87.35
C ALA A 80 28.80 47.63 -86.85
N ASN A 81 29.15 46.38 -87.12
CA ASN A 81 28.39 45.21 -86.64
C ASN A 81 28.52 45.02 -85.12
N ILE A 82 29.72 45.27 -84.56
CA ILE A 82 29.96 45.17 -83.12
C ILE A 82 29.15 46.25 -82.38
N GLU A 83 29.15 47.48 -82.89
CA GLU A 83 28.38 48.59 -82.31
C GLU A 83 26.89 48.25 -82.21
N SER A 84 26.29 47.66 -83.25
CA SER A 84 24.87 47.27 -83.23
C SER A 84 24.52 46.18 -82.21
N ILE A 85 25.43 45.23 -81.94
CA ILE A 85 25.20 44.20 -80.92
C ILE A 85 25.24 44.83 -79.52
N VAL A 86 26.24 45.68 -79.27
CA VAL A 86 26.44 46.33 -77.97
C VAL A 86 25.27 47.25 -77.62
N GLU A 87 24.71 47.96 -78.60
CA GLU A 87 23.57 48.85 -78.40
C GLU A 87 22.26 48.11 -78.01
N ASN A 88 22.16 46.81 -78.31
CA ASN A 88 21.00 45.97 -77.97
C ASN A 88 21.11 45.25 -76.62
N PHE A 89 22.21 45.41 -75.87
CA PHE A 89 22.34 44.86 -74.52
C PHE A 89 21.77 45.83 -73.48
N ASP A 90 20.62 45.49 -72.91
CA ASP A 90 20.00 46.25 -71.81
C ASP A 90 20.66 45.89 -70.47
N LEU A 91 21.66 46.68 -70.07
CA LEU A 91 22.41 46.51 -68.83
C LEU A 91 21.65 47.05 -67.59
N GLU A 92 20.62 47.86 -67.79
CA GLU A 92 19.89 48.56 -66.72
C GLU A 92 19.06 47.59 -65.87
N VAL A 93 18.40 46.61 -66.51
CA VAL A 93 17.62 45.57 -65.82
C VAL A 93 18.50 44.67 -64.94
N VAL A 94 19.72 44.37 -65.38
CA VAL A 94 20.65 43.53 -64.63
C VAL A 94 21.16 44.26 -63.39
N THR A 95 21.35 45.57 -63.47
CA THR A 95 21.78 46.39 -62.32
C THR A 95 20.70 46.49 -61.24
N GLU A 96 19.43 46.70 -61.61
CA GLU A 96 18.33 46.82 -60.64
C GLU A 96 18.12 45.53 -59.81
N LEU A 97 18.22 44.37 -60.46
CA LEU A 97 18.09 43.08 -59.76
C LEU A 97 19.25 42.80 -58.81
N LEU A 98 20.47 43.24 -59.16
CA LEU A 98 21.63 43.07 -58.30
C LEU A 98 21.51 43.93 -57.04
N GLU A 99 21.01 45.16 -57.16
CA GLU A 99 20.80 46.06 -56.02
C GLU A 99 19.79 45.48 -55.02
N SER A 100 18.68 44.90 -55.49
CA SER A 100 17.65 44.30 -54.61
C SER A 100 18.17 43.10 -53.80
N VAL A 101 19.03 42.27 -54.40
CA VAL A 101 19.63 41.12 -53.71
C VAL A 101 20.67 41.58 -52.69
N ILE A 102 21.45 42.62 -53.02
CA ILE A 102 22.42 43.21 -52.11
C ILE A 102 21.71 43.78 -50.88
N GLU A 103 20.59 44.50 -51.04
CA GLU A 103 19.82 45.07 -49.92
C GLU A 103 19.33 44.00 -48.94
N LEU A 104 18.82 42.86 -49.43
CA LEU A 104 18.41 41.74 -48.57
C LEU A 104 19.57 41.03 -47.87
N LEU A 105 20.75 41.00 -48.49
CA LEU A 105 21.96 40.40 -47.89
C LEU A 105 22.64 41.33 -46.89
N GLU A 106 22.43 42.64 -47.02
CA GLU A 106 22.98 43.67 -46.12
C GLU A 106 22.06 43.97 -44.92
N ASP A 107 20.79 43.55 -44.94
CA ASP A 107 19.90 43.68 -43.78
C ASP A 107 20.25 42.66 -42.67
N GLU A 108 21.02 43.12 -41.69
CA GLU A 108 21.41 42.35 -40.50
C GLU A 108 20.22 41.91 -39.61
N ASN A 109 19.02 42.48 -39.83
CA ASN A 109 17.83 42.19 -39.02
C ASN A 109 16.84 41.22 -39.70
N PHE A 110 17.11 40.80 -40.94
CA PHE A 110 16.23 39.89 -41.66
C PHE A 110 16.10 38.54 -40.90
N GLY A 111 14.90 38.23 -40.40
CA GLY A 111 14.59 37.02 -39.62
C GLY A 111 15.01 37.04 -38.13
N LEU A 112 15.84 37.98 -37.69
CA LEU A 112 16.36 38.03 -36.33
C LEU A 112 15.32 38.51 -35.30
N GLU A 113 14.46 39.47 -35.67
CA GLU A 113 13.43 40.01 -34.77
C GLU A 113 12.34 38.99 -34.43
N GLU A 114 11.99 38.12 -35.38
CA GLU A 114 11.01 37.03 -35.17
C GLU A 114 11.56 36.01 -34.17
N ILE A 115 12.82 35.60 -34.33
CA ILE A 115 13.51 34.67 -33.42
C ILE A 115 13.63 35.28 -32.01
N LYS A 116 14.03 36.56 -31.89
CA LYS A 116 14.12 37.25 -30.59
C LYS A 116 12.77 37.25 -29.86
N THR A 117 11.68 37.48 -30.60
CA THR A 117 10.32 37.50 -30.04
C THR A 117 9.91 36.13 -29.50
N GLU A 118 10.21 35.06 -30.24
CA GLU A 118 9.85 33.70 -29.83
C GLU A 118 10.69 33.20 -28.65
N VAL A 119 11.98 33.54 -28.61
CA VAL A 119 12.85 33.26 -27.47
C VAL A 119 12.35 33.98 -26.20
N ALA A 120 11.97 35.25 -26.30
CA ALA A 120 11.43 35.99 -25.16
C ALA A 120 10.12 35.38 -24.61
N ASN A 121 9.26 34.84 -25.49
CA ASN A 121 8.06 34.13 -25.08
C ASN A 121 8.38 32.82 -24.34
N ILE A 122 9.35 32.05 -24.84
CA ILE A 122 9.80 30.81 -24.18
C ILE A 122 10.40 31.12 -22.82
N GLU A 123 11.27 32.14 -22.73
CA GLU A 123 11.85 32.60 -21.46
C GLU A 123 10.76 32.98 -20.46
N SER A 124 9.75 33.75 -20.89
CA SER A 124 8.62 34.12 -20.04
C SER A 124 7.82 32.90 -19.56
N ILE A 125 7.56 31.91 -20.42
CA ILE A 125 6.87 30.68 -20.01
C ILE A 125 7.70 29.91 -18.97
N VAL A 126 9.00 29.77 -19.20
CA VAL A 126 9.91 29.03 -18.32
C VAL A 126 10.07 29.74 -16.98
N GLU A 127 10.18 31.07 -16.97
CA GLU A 127 10.31 31.87 -15.74
C GLU A 127 9.02 31.84 -14.90
N ASN A 128 7.87 31.60 -15.53
CA ASN A 128 6.57 31.46 -14.86
C ASN A 128 6.22 30.00 -14.47
N LEU A 129 7.12 29.03 -14.68
CA LEU A 129 6.93 27.67 -14.18
C LEU A 129 7.21 27.64 -12.67
N ASP A 130 6.19 27.92 -11.87
CA ASP A 130 6.20 27.71 -10.43
C ASP A 130 5.56 26.35 -10.10
N PHE A 131 6.39 25.33 -9.87
CA PHE A 131 5.92 24.03 -9.40
C PHE A 131 5.91 24.03 -7.87
N ASP A 132 4.78 24.38 -7.28
CA ASP A 132 4.59 24.29 -5.84
C ASP A 132 4.45 22.82 -5.41
N PHE A 133 5.50 22.30 -4.76
CA PHE A 133 5.51 20.98 -4.13
C PHE A 133 5.32 21.06 -2.61
N SER A 134 4.97 22.22 -2.04
CA SER A 134 4.90 22.41 -0.58
C SER A 134 3.96 21.42 0.09
N GLU A 135 2.77 21.17 -0.49
CA GLU A 135 1.82 20.17 0.03
C GLU A 135 2.38 18.73 -0.01
N VAL A 136 3.13 18.40 -1.07
CA VAL A 136 3.75 17.07 -1.21
C VAL A 136 4.87 16.89 -0.19
N ILE A 137 5.66 17.94 0.05
CA ILE A 137 6.72 17.94 1.06
C ILE A 137 6.13 17.78 2.46
N GLU A 138 5.08 18.54 2.79
CA GLU A 138 4.40 18.45 4.10
C GLU A 138 3.80 17.05 4.34
N LEU A 139 3.20 16.43 3.31
CA LEU A 139 2.71 15.05 3.41
C LEU A 139 3.85 14.04 3.63
N LEU A 140 4.99 14.22 2.95
CA LEU A 140 6.16 13.35 3.12
C LEU A 140 6.75 13.48 4.52
N GLU A 141 6.83 14.69 5.07
CA GLU A 141 7.32 14.93 6.45
C GLU A 141 6.42 14.22 7.48
N ASN A 142 5.10 14.34 7.36
CA ASN A 142 4.15 13.65 8.24
C ASN A 142 4.26 12.11 8.15
N ILE A 143 4.44 11.57 6.94
CA ILE A 143 4.65 10.12 6.75
C ILE A 143 5.97 9.68 7.38
N ILE A 144 7.04 10.47 7.23
CA ILE A 144 8.34 10.19 7.84
C ILE A 144 8.24 10.21 9.36
N GLU A 145 7.51 11.17 9.95
CA GLU A 145 7.29 11.22 11.41
C GLU A 145 6.52 10.00 11.92
N PHE A 146 5.47 9.57 11.22
CA PHE A 146 4.71 8.36 11.59
C PHE A 146 5.52 7.07 11.46
N LEU A 147 6.42 7.02 10.47
CA LEU A 147 7.32 5.89 10.23
C LEU A 147 8.65 6.00 10.98
N ASP A 148 8.86 7.08 11.73
CA ASP A 148 10.08 7.24 12.50
C ASP A 148 10.18 6.13 13.54
N ASP A 149 11.41 5.83 13.93
CA ASP A 149 11.75 4.69 14.77
C ASP A 149 10.94 4.70 16.07
N GLU A 150 10.55 5.86 16.62
CA GLU A 150 9.73 5.96 17.83
C GLU A 150 8.26 5.50 17.64
N GLY A 151 7.64 5.83 16.49
CA GLY A 151 6.24 5.46 16.22
C GLY A 151 6.09 3.95 16.02
N LEU A 152 6.98 3.35 15.24
CA LEU A 152 7.01 1.90 15.05
C LEU A 152 7.51 1.16 16.30
N ALA A 153 8.49 1.69 17.02
CA ALA A 153 8.98 1.09 18.25
C ALA A 153 7.90 1.05 19.33
N GLY A 154 7.11 2.11 19.50
CA GLY A 154 6.01 2.11 20.46
C GLY A 154 4.94 1.06 20.14
N ILE A 155 4.63 0.83 18.85
CA ILE A 155 3.73 -0.26 18.45
C ILE A 155 4.37 -1.63 18.75
N ALA A 156 5.66 -1.80 18.47
CA ALA A 156 6.37 -3.05 18.74
C ALA A 156 6.40 -3.37 20.24
N GLU A 157 6.68 -2.39 21.11
CA GLU A 157 6.67 -2.53 22.57
C GLU A 157 5.28 -2.93 23.08
N ASN A 158 4.21 -2.25 22.64
CA ASN A 158 2.85 -2.64 23.02
C ASN A 158 2.49 -4.07 22.58
N VAL A 159 2.99 -4.51 21.42
CA VAL A 159 2.78 -5.88 20.95
C VAL A 159 3.56 -6.88 21.81
N GLU A 160 4.78 -6.53 22.21
CA GLU A 160 5.60 -7.35 23.13
C GLU A 160 4.93 -7.47 24.50
N ASP A 161 4.44 -6.37 25.08
CA ASP A 161 3.69 -6.38 26.35
C ASP A 161 2.44 -7.27 26.28
N ILE A 162 1.68 -7.20 25.17
CA ILE A 162 0.50 -8.06 24.98
C ILE A 162 0.92 -9.53 24.87
N LEU A 163 2.01 -9.83 24.18
CA LEU A 163 2.52 -11.20 24.07
C LEU A 163 2.96 -11.73 25.45
N GLU A 164 3.65 -10.91 26.24
CA GLU A 164 4.07 -11.28 27.60
C GLU A 164 2.84 -11.60 28.47
N LEU A 165 1.78 -10.78 28.43
CA LEU A 165 0.54 -11.05 29.16
C LEU A 165 -0.19 -12.31 28.68
N LEU A 166 -0.11 -12.64 27.39
CA LEU A 166 -0.74 -13.84 26.83
C LEU A 166 0.05 -15.12 27.14
N GLU A 167 1.37 -15.00 27.30
CA GLU A 167 2.30 -16.09 27.60
C GLU A 167 2.61 -16.24 29.09
N ASP A 168 2.13 -15.31 29.93
CA ASP A 168 2.31 -15.35 31.38
C ASP A 168 1.88 -16.71 31.97
N GLU A 169 2.72 -17.28 32.84
CA GLU A 169 2.51 -18.63 33.39
C GLU A 169 1.40 -18.66 34.46
N ASP A 170 1.08 -17.54 35.10
CA ASP A 170 0.12 -17.45 36.20
C ASP A 170 -1.28 -17.01 35.72
N PHE A 171 -1.37 -16.24 34.63
CA PHE A 171 -2.64 -15.73 34.11
C PHE A 171 -2.74 -15.62 32.59
N GLY A 172 -1.76 -16.13 31.86
CA GLY A 172 -1.80 -16.19 30.41
C GLY A 172 -2.81 -17.20 29.87
N LEU A 173 -2.90 -17.28 28.55
CA LEU A 173 -3.94 -18.07 27.89
C LEU A 173 -3.79 -19.58 28.15
N ALA A 174 -2.56 -20.06 28.35
CA ALA A 174 -2.28 -21.45 28.68
C ALA A 174 -2.83 -21.80 30.06
N GLU A 175 -2.57 -20.95 31.07
CA GLU A 175 -3.03 -21.19 32.44
C GLU A 175 -4.55 -21.10 32.56
N ILE A 176 -5.17 -20.11 31.91
CA ILE A 176 -6.64 -20.01 31.85
C ILE A 176 -7.26 -21.29 31.26
N LYS A 177 -6.67 -21.87 30.21
CA LYS A 177 -7.16 -23.12 29.63
C LYS A 177 -7.03 -24.30 30.59
N THR A 178 -5.93 -24.37 31.35
CA THR A 178 -5.72 -25.41 32.36
C THR A 178 -6.75 -25.31 33.48
N GLU A 179 -6.96 -24.11 34.02
CA GLU A 179 -7.96 -23.89 35.07
C GLU A 179 -9.38 -24.22 34.59
N VAL A 180 -9.75 -23.80 33.38
CA VAL A 180 -11.05 -24.16 32.79
C VAL A 180 -11.21 -25.68 32.68
N ALA A 181 -10.19 -26.40 32.19
CA ALA A 181 -10.23 -27.85 32.09
C ALA A 181 -10.33 -28.54 33.46
N ASN A 182 -9.68 -28.01 34.49
CA ASN A 182 -9.79 -28.52 35.86
C ASN A 182 -11.20 -28.32 36.43
N ILE A 183 -11.81 -27.16 36.19
CA ILE A 183 -13.19 -26.89 36.60
C ILE A 183 -14.16 -27.83 35.89
N GLU A 184 -14.01 -28.01 34.58
CA GLU A 184 -14.82 -28.97 33.80
C GLU A 184 -14.69 -30.38 34.37
N ALA A 185 -13.47 -30.84 34.68
CA ALA A 185 -13.23 -32.15 35.27
C ALA A 185 -13.90 -32.32 36.65
N ILE A 186 -13.90 -31.29 37.50
CA ILE A 186 -14.59 -31.31 38.81
C ILE A 186 -16.11 -31.38 38.62
N VAL A 187 -16.66 -30.61 37.69
CA VAL A 187 -18.10 -30.54 37.44
C VAL A 187 -18.62 -31.86 36.86
N GLU A 188 -17.83 -32.52 36.03
CA GLU A 188 -18.14 -33.79 35.36
C GLU A 188 -17.71 -35.02 36.16
N ASP A 189 -17.12 -34.86 37.35
CA ASP A 189 -16.64 -35.98 38.17
C ASP A 189 -17.80 -36.90 38.57
N GLU A 190 -17.67 -38.20 38.31
CA GLU A 190 -18.72 -39.20 38.58
C GLU A 190 -18.95 -39.46 40.08
N GLY A 191 -18.04 -39.05 40.97
CA GLY A 191 -18.13 -39.28 42.42
C GLY A 191 -18.59 -38.07 43.23
N PHE A 192 -18.40 -36.85 42.72
CA PHE A 192 -18.79 -35.62 43.44
C PHE A 192 -19.17 -34.45 42.52
N GLY A 193 -19.22 -34.66 41.20
CA GLY A 193 -19.69 -33.69 40.24
C GLY A 193 -21.21 -33.51 40.30
N LEU A 194 -21.75 -32.72 39.37
CA LEU A 194 -23.16 -32.34 39.41
C LEU A 194 -24.11 -33.52 39.18
N GLU A 195 -23.73 -34.49 38.35
CA GLU A 195 -24.54 -35.68 38.10
C GLU A 195 -24.62 -36.56 39.35
N ALA A 196 -23.49 -36.80 40.02
CA ALA A 196 -23.43 -37.56 41.27
C ALA A 196 -24.28 -36.91 42.37
N ILE A 197 -24.21 -35.58 42.51
CA ILE A 197 -25.07 -34.84 43.45
C ILE A 197 -26.55 -34.96 43.08
N ALA A 198 -26.89 -34.98 41.79
CA ALA A 198 -28.26 -35.14 41.34
C ALA A 198 -28.81 -36.54 41.68
N GLU A 199 -28.01 -37.59 41.50
CA GLU A 199 -28.33 -38.97 41.90
C GLU A 199 -28.53 -39.08 43.42
N ASP A 200 -27.61 -38.54 44.24
CA ASP A 200 -27.75 -38.51 45.69
C ASP A 200 -29.06 -37.82 46.14
N VAL A 201 -29.46 -36.75 45.45
CA VAL A 201 -30.71 -36.04 45.74
C VAL A 201 -31.92 -36.87 45.36
N GLU A 202 -31.88 -37.59 44.24
CA GLU A 202 -32.95 -38.51 43.81
C GLU A 202 -33.12 -39.67 44.82
N ASP A 203 -32.02 -40.28 45.26
CA ASP A 203 -32.03 -41.34 46.28
C ASP A 203 -32.65 -40.86 47.61
N ILE A 204 -32.29 -39.65 48.07
CA ILE A 204 -32.88 -39.07 49.28
C ILE A 204 -34.38 -38.84 49.11
N LEU A 205 -34.82 -38.36 47.93
CA LEU A 205 -36.23 -38.15 47.65
C LEU A 205 -37.00 -39.48 47.65
N GLU A 206 -36.44 -40.54 47.05
CA GLU A 206 -37.04 -41.87 47.07
C GLU A 206 -37.21 -42.39 48.51
N LEU A 207 -36.17 -42.27 49.35
CA LEU A 207 -36.26 -42.66 50.77
C LEU A 207 -37.30 -41.86 51.56
N LEU A 208 -37.49 -40.57 51.24
CA LEU A 208 -38.49 -39.73 51.90
C LEU A 208 -39.92 -40.03 51.45
N GLU A 209 -40.08 -40.46 50.20
CA GLU A 209 -41.37 -40.80 49.59
C GLU A 209 -41.77 -42.26 49.79
N ASP A 210 -40.86 -43.12 50.26
CA ASP A 210 -41.11 -44.53 50.53
C ASP A 210 -42.34 -44.74 51.45
N GLU A 211 -43.24 -45.63 51.04
CA GLU A 211 -44.51 -45.87 51.72
C GLU A 211 -44.37 -46.74 52.98
N ASP A 212 -43.26 -47.47 53.13
CA ASP A 212 -43.01 -48.44 54.20
C ASP A 212 -42.11 -47.87 55.32
N PHE A 213 -41.28 -46.87 55.03
CA PHE A 213 -40.42 -46.23 56.04
C PHE A 213 -40.14 -44.74 55.81
N GLY A 214 -40.72 -44.15 54.77
CA GLY A 214 -40.60 -42.72 54.47
C GLY A 214 -41.55 -41.86 55.30
N LEU A 215 -41.70 -40.61 54.88
CA LEU A 215 -42.48 -39.62 55.64
C LEU A 215 -43.99 -39.94 55.64
N ALA A 216 -44.48 -40.65 54.62
CA ALA A 216 -45.87 -41.09 54.53
C ALA A 216 -46.21 -42.14 55.60
N GLU A 217 -45.31 -43.11 55.80
CA GLU A 217 -45.46 -44.14 56.84
C GLU A 217 -45.47 -43.51 58.23
N ILE A 218 -44.46 -42.66 58.52
CA ILE A 218 -44.34 -41.98 59.81
C ILE A 218 -45.59 -41.17 60.14
N LYS A 219 -46.15 -40.45 59.16
CA LYS A 219 -47.41 -39.70 59.34
C LYS A 219 -48.59 -40.61 59.65
N THR A 220 -48.65 -41.78 59.02
CA THR A 220 -49.72 -42.76 59.23
C THR A 220 -49.63 -43.37 60.63
N GLU A 221 -48.43 -43.78 61.06
CA GLU A 221 -48.20 -44.30 62.40
C GLU A 221 -48.51 -43.26 63.49
N VAL A 222 -48.08 -42.01 63.30
CA VAL A 222 -48.43 -40.91 64.23
C VAL A 222 -49.95 -40.72 64.32
N ALA A 223 -50.66 -40.69 63.19
CA ALA A 223 -52.11 -40.56 63.19
C ALA A 223 -52.81 -41.74 63.89
N ASN A 224 -52.31 -42.97 63.73
CA ASN A 224 -52.83 -44.16 64.42
C ASN A 224 -52.63 -44.08 65.93
N ILE A 225 -51.46 -43.62 66.39
CA ILE A 225 -51.17 -43.40 67.81
C ILE A 225 -52.09 -42.33 68.38
N GLU A 226 -52.25 -41.20 67.68
CA GLU A 226 -53.17 -40.13 68.07
C GLU A 226 -54.60 -40.67 68.22
N ALA A 227 -55.09 -41.45 67.25
CA ALA A 227 -56.41 -42.05 67.30
C ALA A 227 -56.61 -42.98 68.52
N ILE A 228 -55.62 -43.81 68.88
CA ILE A 228 -55.69 -44.69 70.05
C ILE A 228 -55.70 -43.87 71.35
N VAL A 229 -54.87 -42.83 71.43
CA VAL A 229 -54.75 -41.98 72.63
C VAL A 229 -56.03 -41.19 72.88
N GLU A 230 -56.67 -40.72 71.80
CA GLU A 230 -57.90 -39.92 71.82
C GLU A 230 -59.19 -40.76 71.82
N ASP A 231 -59.09 -42.09 71.75
CA ASP A 231 -60.26 -42.96 71.70
C ASP A 231 -61.20 -42.76 72.91
N GLU A 232 -62.50 -42.62 72.66
CA GLU A 232 -63.48 -42.31 73.69
C GLU A 232 -63.81 -43.49 74.61
N GLU A 233 -63.51 -44.73 74.20
CA GLU A 233 -63.81 -45.95 74.94
C GLU A 233 -62.61 -46.48 75.71
N PHE A 234 -61.41 -46.40 75.13
CA PHE A 234 -60.18 -46.94 75.74
C PHE A 234 -58.97 -45.98 75.72
N GLY A 235 -59.14 -44.75 75.22
CA GLY A 235 -58.11 -43.72 75.26
C GLY A 235 -57.90 -43.17 76.67
N LEU A 236 -56.97 -42.20 76.79
CA LEU A 236 -56.54 -41.70 78.10
C LEU A 236 -57.67 -41.02 78.88
N ALA A 237 -58.57 -40.33 78.18
CA ALA A 237 -59.73 -39.70 78.81
C ALA A 237 -60.71 -40.73 79.40
N ALA A 238 -60.97 -41.82 78.67
CA ALA A 238 -61.84 -42.90 79.11
C ALA A 238 -61.27 -43.60 80.35
N ILE A 239 -59.98 -43.98 80.31
CA ILE A 239 -59.27 -44.57 81.45
C ILE A 239 -59.29 -43.62 82.65
N SER A 240 -59.05 -42.32 82.43
CA SER A 240 -59.10 -41.34 83.51
C SER A 240 -60.49 -41.24 84.14
N ALA A 241 -61.57 -41.33 83.35
CA ALA A 241 -62.94 -41.28 83.87
C ALA A 241 -63.26 -42.53 84.70
N GLU A 242 -62.84 -43.71 84.24
CA GLU A 242 -63.03 -44.97 84.96
C GLU A 242 -62.28 -44.97 86.31
N VAL A 243 -61.03 -44.47 86.34
CA VAL A 243 -60.27 -44.32 87.59
C VAL A 243 -60.98 -43.40 88.58
N VAL A 244 -61.59 -42.31 88.10
CA VAL A 244 -62.39 -41.40 88.96
C VAL A 244 -63.63 -42.11 89.49
N ALA A 245 -64.34 -42.88 88.66
CA ALA A 245 -65.52 -43.63 89.05
C ALA A 245 -65.19 -44.68 90.13
N LEU A 246 -64.16 -45.49 89.93
CA LEU A 246 -63.67 -46.45 90.93
C LEU A 246 -63.26 -45.75 92.23
N GLY A 247 -62.61 -44.58 92.13
CA GLY A 247 -62.28 -43.76 93.30
C GLY A 247 -63.52 -43.36 94.10
N ALA A 248 -64.63 -43.01 93.43
CA ALA A 248 -65.89 -42.67 94.08
C ALA A 248 -66.56 -43.89 94.72
N GLU A 249 -66.54 -45.06 94.05
CA GLU A 249 -67.06 -46.31 94.63
C GLU A 249 -66.29 -46.72 95.89
N ILE A 250 -64.96 -46.64 95.87
CA ILE A 250 -64.10 -46.92 97.03
C ILE A 250 -64.44 -45.98 98.19
N ALA A 251 -64.64 -44.68 97.91
CA ALA A 251 -65.05 -43.72 98.93
C ALA A 251 -66.41 -44.09 99.55
N GLY A 252 -67.37 -44.56 98.73
CA GLY A 252 -68.66 -45.04 99.21
C GLY A 252 -68.54 -46.28 100.11
N ILE A 253 -67.73 -47.25 99.73
CA ILE A 253 -67.43 -48.44 100.56
C ILE A 253 -66.80 -48.01 101.89
N SER A 254 -65.89 -47.04 101.87
CA SER A 254 -65.24 -46.54 103.08
C SER A 254 -66.26 -45.95 104.08
N VAL A 255 -67.32 -45.29 103.60
CA VAL A 255 -68.42 -44.80 104.47
C VAL A 255 -69.21 -45.98 105.05
N GLN A 256 -69.58 -46.95 104.23
CA GLN A 256 -70.32 -48.14 104.69
C GLN A 256 -69.55 -48.96 105.73
N ILE A 257 -68.23 -49.05 105.59
CA ILE A 257 -67.37 -49.69 106.60
C ILE A 257 -67.43 -48.90 107.90
N GLY A 258 -67.33 -47.56 107.85
CA GLY A 258 -67.50 -46.71 109.03
C GLY A 258 -68.85 -46.91 109.72
N ASP A 259 -69.95 -46.95 108.96
CA ASP A 259 -71.29 -47.22 109.52
C ASP A 259 -71.36 -48.60 110.22
N LEU A 260 -70.66 -49.61 109.69
CA LEU A 260 -70.58 -50.94 110.32
C LEU A 260 -69.72 -50.94 111.59
N GLU A 261 -68.62 -50.19 111.60
CA GLU A 261 -67.78 -50.01 112.79
C GLU A 261 -68.59 -49.38 113.94
N ASP A 262 -69.35 -48.31 113.67
CA ASP A 262 -70.24 -47.68 114.65
C ASP A 262 -71.31 -48.65 115.19
N ILE A 263 -71.89 -49.49 114.33
CA ILE A 263 -72.86 -50.53 114.75
C ILE A 263 -72.21 -51.57 115.65
N ILE A 264 -70.99 -52.02 115.32
CA ILE A 264 -70.26 -53.00 116.13
C ILE A 264 -69.97 -52.41 117.51
N GLU A 265 -69.50 -51.16 117.59
CA GLU A 265 -69.28 -50.47 118.86
C GLU A 265 -70.56 -50.41 119.71
N GLY A 266 -71.69 -50.06 119.09
CA GLY A 266 -72.99 -50.07 119.78
C GLY A 266 -73.43 -51.46 120.25
N LEU A 267 -73.16 -52.51 119.48
CA LEU A 267 -73.45 -53.88 119.90
C LEU A 267 -72.56 -54.31 121.06
N GLU A 268 -71.27 -53.98 121.03
CA GLU A 268 -70.33 -54.24 122.13
C GLU A 268 -70.83 -53.60 123.43
N GLU A 269 -71.30 -52.34 123.40
CA GLU A 269 -71.91 -51.66 124.56
C GLU A 269 -73.14 -52.42 125.08
N THR A 270 -74.05 -52.85 124.20
CA THR A 270 -75.23 -53.61 124.65
C THR A 270 -74.89 -54.98 125.24
N VAL A 271 -73.82 -55.63 124.75
CA VAL A 271 -73.33 -56.88 125.32
C VAL A 271 -72.77 -56.64 126.71
N ASP A 272 -71.97 -55.60 126.90
CA ASP A 272 -71.44 -55.20 128.22
C ASP A 272 -72.58 -54.92 129.23
N GLU A 273 -73.64 -54.22 128.81
CA GLU A 273 -74.84 -53.98 129.64
C GLU A 273 -75.56 -55.29 130.04
N LEU A 274 -75.71 -56.22 129.09
CA LEU A 274 -76.31 -57.53 129.34
C LEU A 274 -75.46 -58.35 130.30
N GLU A 275 -74.14 -58.38 130.13
CA GLU A 275 -73.22 -59.05 131.05
C GLU A 275 -73.36 -58.48 132.46
N GLY A 276 -73.41 -57.16 132.61
CA GLY A 276 -73.67 -56.51 133.90
C GLY A 276 -75.00 -56.92 134.53
N THR A 277 -76.07 -57.00 133.73
CA THR A 277 -77.40 -57.45 134.19
C THR A 277 -77.39 -58.91 134.63
N VAL A 278 -76.76 -59.79 133.84
CA VAL A 278 -76.63 -61.22 134.15
C VAL A 278 -75.86 -61.42 135.46
N ASN A 279 -74.73 -60.70 135.64
CA ASN A 279 -73.96 -60.76 136.88
C ASN A 279 -74.78 -60.30 138.09
N THR A 280 -75.61 -59.28 137.94
CA THR A 280 -76.54 -58.83 138.99
C THR A 280 -77.56 -59.91 139.34
N ILE A 281 -78.16 -60.56 138.33
CA ILE A 281 -79.13 -61.65 138.54
C ILE A 281 -78.46 -62.83 139.25
N LEU A 282 -77.25 -63.23 138.84
CA LEU A 282 -76.50 -64.30 139.49
C LEU A 282 -76.29 -64.01 140.97
N GLY A 283 -75.87 -62.78 141.32
CA GLY A 283 -75.73 -62.36 142.71
C GLY A 283 -77.05 -62.48 143.50
N ILE A 284 -78.18 -62.05 142.91
CA ILE A 284 -79.51 -62.21 143.53
C ILE A 284 -79.86 -63.69 143.73
N VAL A 285 -79.56 -64.56 142.76
CA VAL A 285 -79.82 -66.00 142.87
C VAL A 285 -78.98 -66.63 143.98
N GLU A 286 -77.71 -66.26 144.09
CA GLU A 286 -76.83 -66.70 145.18
C GLU A 286 -77.38 -66.26 146.54
N ASP A 287 -77.81 -65.01 146.67
CA ASP A 287 -78.45 -64.49 147.90
C ASP A 287 -79.72 -65.28 148.26
N ILE A 288 -80.58 -65.59 147.28
CA ILE A 288 -81.80 -66.39 147.50
C ILE A 288 -81.45 -67.80 147.96
N LEU A 289 -80.48 -68.46 147.32
CA LEU A 289 -80.04 -69.81 147.70
C LEU A 289 -79.53 -69.82 149.15
N ALA A 290 -78.74 -68.82 149.54
CA ALA A 290 -78.26 -68.66 150.91
C ALA A 290 -79.40 -68.50 151.94
N ILE A 291 -80.50 -67.82 151.57
CA ILE A 291 -81.70 -67.71 152.43
C ILE A 291 -82.41 -69.06 152.56
N VAL A 292 -82.58 -69.79 151.46
CA VAL A 292 -83.27 -71.10 151.45
C VAL A 292 -82.54 -72.12 152.33
N ASP A 293 -81.21 -72.12 152.34
CA ASP A 293 -80.41 -73.06 153.14
C ASP A 293 -80.54 -72.88 154.67
N ILE A 294 -81.13 -71.78 155.14
CA ILE A 294 -81.27 -71.44 156.57
C ILE A 294 -82.72 -71.64 157.08
N LEU A 295 -83.67 -71.94 156.19
CA LEU A 295 -85.09 -72.23 156.51
C LEU A 295 -85.34 -73.72 156.70
#